data_AF-A0A932JBV2-F1
#
_entry.id   AF-A0A932JBV2-F1
#
_cell.length_a   1.000
_cell.length_b   1.000
_cell.length_c   1.000
_cell.angle_alpha   90.00
_cell.angle_beta   90.00
_cell.angle_gamma   90.00
#
_symmetry.space_group_name_H-M   'P 1'
#
loop_
_entity.id
_entity.type
_entity.pdbx_description
1 polymer ?
#
loop_
_entity_poly.entity_id
_entity_poly.type
_entity_poly.pdbx_seq_one_letter_code
_entity_poly.pdbx_strand_id
1 'polypeptide(L)'
;MGPLNLKDMANRTVQHQVPENVKLKHADCPDIVRLELTNTCNLACPHCRHHSKEKRKPENYSPYYKTPIDMTEDQVAAIFDEVAPYKPSVTLNVANEPLIAHTFPFAVRKVKECGLSGTFNTNGVTLDRKIAQLLVDVEYDSVNISIDAVTPETLKLARGITRLDHLIKNVEMLLEIRGEKKTPRVGVTFVETDYNYHEIVWNGERMNKLRDLHNSGRWDEIPFCQPCDYWVETFDMKEEERDGFLIRNPSPYTTFYNVKSRLDNWNKDLHDRQGTGKTRDHSDI
;
A
#
# COMPACT_ATOMS: atom_id res chain seq x y z
N MET A 1 21.23 2.96 32.14
CA MET A 1 20.01 3.53 31.52
C MET A 1 18.87 2.58 31.82
N GLY A 2 17.79 3.04 32.45
CA GLY A 2 16.63 2.18 32.76
C GLY A 2 15.86 1.78 31.49
N PRO A 3 15.05 0.71 31.55
CA PRO A 3 14.30 0.24 30.40
C PRO A 3 13.24 1.26 29.98
N LEU A 4 13.21 1.58 28.68
CA LEU A 4 12.22 2.46 28.06
C LEU A 4 10.81 1.86 28.21
N ASN A 5 9.92 2.61 28.85
CA ASN A 5 8.52 2.27 29.09
C ASN A 5 7.68 2.54 27.82
N LEU A 6 7.00 1.51 27.32
CA LEU A 6 6.08 1.58 26.16
C LEU A 6 4.98 2.64 26.30
N LYS A 7 4.57 3.02 27.53
CA LYS A 7 3.59 4.09 27.76
C LYS A 7 4.13 5.48 27.41
N ASP A 8 5.44 5.71 27.50
CA ASP A 8 6.06 7.00 27.21
C ASP A 8 6.23 7.25 25.70
N MET A 9 6.23 6.18 24.88
CA MET A 9 6.32 6.26 23.43
C MET A 9 4.97 6.56 22.77
N ALA A 10 3.86 6.11 23.35
CA ALA A 10 2.51 6.33 22.81
C ALA A 10 2.07 7.82 22.84
N ASN A 11 2.63 8.62 23.77
CA ASN A 11 2.30 10.04 23.92
C ASN A 11 3.15 10.98 23.05
N ARG A 12 4.06 10.46 22.21
CA ARG A 12 4.89 11.28 21.30
C ARG A 12 4.30 11.45 19.90
N THR A 13 2.99 11.25 19.74
CA THR A 13 2.31 11.77 18.56
C THR A 13 2.33 13.28 18.68
N VAL A 14 3.25 13.93 17.98
CA VAL A 14 3.17 15.38 17.75
C VAL A 14 1.89 15.59 16.96
N GLN A 15 0.79 15.85 17.65
CA GLN A 15 -0.36 16.48 17.03
C GLN A 15 0.12 17.87 16.67
N HIS A 16 0.57 18.05 15.43
CA HIS A 16 0.68 19.38 14.86
C HIS A 16 -0.74 19.95 14.83
N GLN A 17 -1.10 20.67 15.89
CA GLN A 17 -2.27 21.52 15.89
C GLN A 17 -2.05 22.52 14.77
N VAL A 18 -2.86 22.39 13.72
CA VAL A 18 -2.89 23.38 12.63
C VAL A 18 -3.19 24.72 13.29
N PRO A 19 -2.32 25.74 13.15
CA PRO A 19 -2.54 27.03 13.80
C PRO A 19 -3.92 27.59 13.45
N GLU A 20 -4.65 28.13 14.43
CA GLU A 20 -6.05 28.60 14.29
C GLU A 20 -6.26 29.63 13.16
N ASN A 21 -5.18 30.27 12.73
CA ASN A 21 -5.11 31.28 11.67
C ASN A 21 -4.85 30.70 10.26
N VAL A 22 -4.65 29.39 10.11
CA VAL A 22 -4.57 28.72 8.80
C VAL A 22 -5.99 28.43 8.31
N LYS A 23 -6.57 29.36 7.57
CA LYS A 23 -7.76 29.08 6.75
C LYS A 23 -7.34 28.20 5.59
N LEU A 24 -7.46 26.89 5.74
CA LEU A 24 -7.38 25.97 4.61
C LEU A 24 -8.46 26.38 3.60
N LYS A 25 -8.08 26.62 2.34
CA LYS A 25 -9.06 26.78 1.27
C LYS A 25 -9.77 25.44 1.13
N HIS A 26 -11.02 25.36 1.54
CA HIS A 26 -11.86 24.21 1.24
C HIS A 26 -12.28 24.32 -0.23
N ALA A 27 -11.96 23.29 -1.02
CA ALA A 27 -12.52 23.14 -2.35
C ALA A 27 -14.03 22.85 -2.23
N ASP A 28 -14.80 23.23 -3.25
CA ASP A 28 -16.25 22.98 -3.29
C ASP A 28 -16.58 21.47 -3.33
N CYS A 29 -15.64 20.63 -3.76
CA CYS A 29 -15.73 19.17 -3.77
C CYS A 29 -14.34 18.55 -3.50
N PRO A 30 -14.25 17.41 -2.79
CA PRO A 30 -12.98 16.69 -2.61
C PRO A 30 -12.49 16.03 -3.91
N ASP A 31 -11.17 16.02 -4.14
CA ASP A 31 -10.57 15.36 -5.31
C ASP A 31 -10.81 13.84 -5.36
N ILE A 32 -11.05 13.22 -4.20
CA ILE A 32 -11.31 11.79 -4.06
C ILE A 32 -12.57 11.59 -3.22
N VAL A 33 -13.58 10.96 -3.82
CA VAL A 33 -14.80 10.52 -3.15
C VAL A 33 -14.68 9.03 -2.88
N ARG A 34 -14.68 8.62 -1.61
CA ARG A 34 -14.73 7.21 -1.24
C ARG A 34 -16.11 6.85 -0.74
N LEU A 35 -16.70 5.80 -1.31
CA LEU A 35 -18.07 5.39 -1.04
C LEU A 35 -18.13 3.92 -0.63
N GLU A 36 -18.71 3.65 0.53
CA GLU A 36 -19.06 2.29 0.95
C GLU A 36 -20.46 1.96 0.44
N LEU A 37 -20.56 1.12 -0.60
CA LEU A 37 -21.84 0.66 -1.13
C LEU A 37 -22.60 -0.25 -0.14
N THR A 38 -21.84 -0.93 0.71
CA THR A 38 -22.30 -1.71 1.85
C THR A 38 -21.31 -1.48 2.99
N ASN A 39 -21.75 -1.55 4.24
CA ASN A 39 -20.85 -1.50 5.40
C ASN A 39 -20.30 -2.88 5.78
N THR A 40 -20.60 -3.93 5.01
CA THR A 40 -20.28 -5.32 5.35
C THR A 40 -19.02 -5.84 4.66
N CYS A 41 -18.47 -6.94 5.18
CA CYS A 41 -17.36 -7.67 4.58
C CYS A 41 -17.52 -9.17 4.83
N ASN A 42 -17.31 -9.98 3.79
CA ASN A 42 -17.38 -11.45 3.85
C ASN A 42 -16.14 -12.11 4.49
N LEU A 43 -15.09 -11.33 4.79
CA LEU A 43 -13.91 -11.79 5.53
C LEU A 43 -13.81 -11.13 6.92
N ALA A 44 -12.97 -11.71 7.77
CA ALA A 44 -12.68 -11.21 9.12
C ALA A 44 -11.16 -11.16 9.36
N CYS A 45 -10.43 -10.50 8.44
CA CYS A 45 -8.97 -10.41 8.45
C CYS A 45 -8.45 -9.91 9.82
N PRO A 46 -7.45 -10.55 10.45
CA PRO A 46 -7.02 -10.17 11.80
C PRO A 46 -6.54 -8.73 11.95
N HIS A 47 -5.87 -8.18 10.93
CA HIS A 47 -5.41 -6.78 10.93
C HIS A 47 -6.52 -5.75 10.61
N CYS A 48 -7.73 -6.20 10.25
CA CYS A 48 -8.80 -5.29 9.87
C CYS A 48 -9.26 -4.47 11.08
N ARG A 49 -9.31 -3.14 10.90
CA ARG A 49 -9.72 -2.18 11.93
C ARG A 49 -11.23 -2.20 12.22
N HIS A 50 -12.01 -2.82 11.34
CA HIS A 50 -13.49 -2.79 11.37
C HIS A 50 -14.08 -4.19 11.49
N HIS A 51 -13.65 -5.14 10.64
CA HIS A 51 -14.29 -6.45 10.47
C HIS A 51 -13.53 -7.64 11.06
N SER A 52 -12.40 -7.42 11.75
CA SER A 52 -11.69 -8.52 12.41
C SER A 52 -12.55 -9.16 13.50
N LYS A 53 -12.25 -10.42 13.86
CA LYS A 53 -12.96 -11.13 14.92
C LYS A 53 -12.97 -10.35 16.24
N GLU A 54 -11.88 -9.67 16.56
CA GLU A 54 -11.77 -8.84 17.77
C GLU A 54 -12.68 -7.61 17.73
N LYS A 55 -12.78 -6.96 16.56
CA LYS A 55 -13.58 -5.76 16.37
C LYS A 55 -15.08 -6.05 16.30
N ARG A 56 -15.46 -7.23 15.79
CA ARG A 56 -16.86 -7.69 15.75
C ARG A 56 -17.43 -8.11 17.11
N LYS A 57 -16.62 -8.12 18.18
CA LYS A 57 -17.13 -8.33 19.54
C LYS A 57 -18.12 -7.20 19.92
N PRO A 58 -19.26 -7.50 20.57
CA PRO A 58 -20.31 -6.51 20.86
C PRO A 58 -19.84 -5.21 21.54
N GLU A 59 -18.84 -5.32 22.40
CA GLU A 59 -18.21 -4.24 23.17
C GLU A 59 -17.29 -3.34 22.34
N ASN A 60 -16.71 -3.87 21.25
CA ASN A 60 -15.72 -3.17 20.42
C ASN A 60 -16.28 -2.69 19.08
N TYR A 61 -17.41 -3.26 18.65
CA TYR A 61 -17.94 -3.02 17.32
C TYR A 61 -18.64 -1.66 17.25
N SER A 62 -18.20 -0.80 16.35
CA SER A 62 -18.82 0.52 16.15
C SER A 62 -20.31 0.33 15.81
N PRO A 63 -21.22 1.17 16.36
CA PRO A 63 -22.65 1.09 16.08
C PRO A 63 -22.98 1.03 14.59
N TYR A 64 -22.21 1.76 13.77
CA TYR A 64 -22.39 1.80 12.32
C TYR A 64 -22.33 0.41 11.67
N TYR A 65 -21.45 -0.48 12.14
CA TYR A 65 -21.25 -1.80 11.53
C TYR A 65 -22.09 -2.93 12.16
N LYS A 66 -22.84 -2.64 13.25
CA LYS A 66 -23.69 -3.62 13.95
C LYS A 66 -24.89 -4.07 13.11
N THR A 67 -25.40 -3.17 12.28
CA THR A 67 -26.52 -3.43 11.37
C THR A 67 -26.01 -3.34 9.94
N PRO A 68 -26.20 -4.38 9.10
CA PRO A 68 -25.91 -4.30 7.68
C PRO A 68 -26.68 -3.15 7.03
N ILE A 69 -25.96 -2.33 6.26
CA ILE A 69 -26.52 -1.23 5.47
C ILE A 69 -26.02 -1.41 4.05
N ASP A 70 -26.95 -1.37 3.10
CA ASP A 70 -26.68 -1.36 1.67
C ASP A 70 -27.31 -0.11 1.06
N MET A 71 -26.56 0.56 0.18
CA MET A 71 -27.08 1.69 -0.58
C MET A 71 -28.03 1.20 -1.69
N THR A 72 -29.09 1.96 -1.95
CA THR A 72 -29.94 1.77 -3.14
C THR A 72 -29.28 2.36 -4.39
N GLU A 73 -29.72 1.92 -5.57
CA GLU A 73 -29.24 2.48 -6.84
C GLU A 73 -29.54 3.99 -6.93
N ASP A 74 -30.70 4.44 -6.47
CA ASP A 74 -31.07 5.86 -6.43
C ASP A 74 -30.12 6.69 -5.55
N GLN A 75 -29.71 6.16 -4.39
CA GLN A 75 -28.74 6.84 -3.51
C GLN A 75 -27.37 6.94 -4.17
N VAL A 76 -26.92 5.86 -4.82
CA VAL A 76 -25.65 5.87 -5.57
C VAL A 76 -25.71 6.87 -6.72
N ALA A 77 -26.80 6.88 -7.48
CA ALA A 77 -27.00 7.80 -8.60
C ALA A 77 -26.99 9.26 -8.14
N ALA A 78 -27.76 9.58 -7.08
CA ALA A 78 -27.83 10.93 -6.53
C ALA A 78 -26.46 11.47 -6.14
N ILE A 79 -25.63 10.68 -5.45
CA ILE A 79 -24.28 11.08 -5.05
C ILE A 79 -23.39 11.31 -6.28
N PHE A 80 -23.39 10.38 -7.25
CA PHE A 80 -22.54 10.51 -8.43
C PHE A 80 -22.96 11.65 -9.36
N ASP A 81 -24.25 11.90 -9.50
CA ASP A 81 -24.77 13.03 -10.26
C ASP A 81 -24.42 14.37 -9.60
N GLU A 82 -24.43 14.44 -8.26
CA GLU A 82 -24.02 15.62 -7.50
C GLU A 82 -22.54 15.95 -7.68
N VAL A 83 -21.66 14.94 -7.65
CA VAL A 83 -20.21 15.15 -7.74
C VAL A 83 -19.66 15.18 -9.17
N ALA A 84 -20.43 14.71 -10.16
CA ALA A 84 -20.02 14.64 -11.56
C ALA A 84 -19.41 15.94 -12.13
N PRO A 85 -19.99 17.15 -11.88
CA PRO A 85 -19.45 18.40 -12.40
C PRO A 85 -18.02 18.71 -11.94
N TYR A 86 -17.63 18.19 -10.76
CA TYR A 86 -16.31 18.42 -10.16
C TYR A 86 -15.26 17.40 -10.58
N LYS A 87 -15.67 16.31 -11.25
CA LYS A 87 -14.80 15.25 -11.77
C LYS A 87 -13.85 14.62 -10.73
N PRO A 88 -14.29 14.29 -9.51
CA PRO A 88 -13.43 13.60 -8.56
C PRO A 88 -13.08 12.18 -9.02
N SER A 89 -12.01 11.62 -8.46
CA SER A 89 -11.80 10.17 -8.50
C SER A 89 -12.73 9.48 -7.50
N VAL A 90 -13.40 8.42 -7.92
CA VAL A 90 -14.28 7.62 -7.06
C VAL A 90 -13.55 6.35 -6.62
N THR A 91 -13.62 6.03 -5.33
CA THR A 91 -13.21 4.74 -4.78
C THR A 91 -14.40 4.02 -4.15
N LEU A 92 -14.82 2.87 -4.68
CA LEU A 92 -16.02 2.14 -4.22
C LEU A 92 -15.80 1.29 -2.95
N ASN A 93 -14.78 1.60 -2.16
CA ASN A 93 -14.52 0.93 -0.89
C ASN A 93 -13.93 1.88 0.14
N VAL A 94 -14.22 1.63 1.42
CA VAL A 94 -13.50 2.24 2.55
C VAL A 94 -13.12 1.17 3.56
N ALA A 95 -14.10 0.56 4.21
CA ALA A 95 -13.96 -0.46 5.24
C ALA A 95 -14.97 -1.60 5.04
N ASN A 96 -15.18 -1.97 3.78
CA ASN A 96 -16.14 -2.97 3.32
C ASN A 96 -15.54 -3.89 2.24
N GLU A 97 -16.28 -4.93 1.85
CA GLU A 97 -16.02 -5.64 0.59
C GLU A 97 -17.00 -5.13 -0.49
N PRO A 98 -16.51 -4.45 -1.55
CA PRO A 98 -17.40 -3.92 -2.57
C PRO A 98 -18.12 -5.00 -3.38
N LEU A 99 -17.48 -6.14 -3.65
CA LEU A 99 -18.05 -7.16 -4.56
C LEU A 99 -19.25 -7.91 -4.00
N ILE A 100 -19.55 -7.78 -2.70
CA ILE A 100 -20.76 -8.36 -2.09
C ILE A 100 -21.94 -7.38 -2.05
N ALA A 101 -21.71 -6.10 -2.36
CA ALA A 101 -22.79 -5.11 -2.41
C ALA A 101 -23.65 -5.36 -3.64
N HIS A 102 -24.97 -5.50 -3.46
CA HIS A 102 -25.91 -5.75 -4.56
C HIS A 102 -25.88 -4.65 -5.63
N THR A 103 -25.60 -3.41 -5.24
CA THR A 103 -25.52 -2.24 -6.13
C THR A 103 -24.14 -2.04 -6.77
N PHE A 104 -23.16 -2.92 -6.52
CA PHE A 104 -21.83 -2.80 -7.11
C PHE A 104 -21.82 -2.75 -8.65
N PRO A 105 -22.54 -3.65 -9.38
CA PRO A 105 -22.59 -3.57 -10.83
C PRO A 105 -23.19 -2.25 -11.35
N PHE A 106 -24.20 -1.72 -10.66
CA PHE A 106 -24.81 -0.43 -10.98
C PHE A 106 -23.82 0.72 -10.75
N ALA A 107 -23.17 0.76 -9.58
CA ALA A 107 -22.20 1.79 -9.23
C ALA A 107 -21.04 1.84 -10.23
N VAL A 108 -20.52 0.68 -10.65
CA VAL A 108 -19.45 0.57 -11.66
C VAL A 108 -19.86 1.23 -12.99
N ARG A 109 -21.08 0.97 -13.48
CA ARG A 109 -21.60 1.61 -14.70
C ARG A 109 -21.79 3.11 -14.50
N LYS A 110 -22.45 3.50 -13.41
CA LYS A 110 -22.80 4.89 -13.13
C LYS A 110 -21.56 5.79 -13.01
N VAL A 111 -20.47 5.32 -12.40
CA VAL A 111 -19.18 6.05 -12.36
C VAL A 111 -18.74 6.42 -13.78
N LYS A 112 -18.78 5.46 -14.72
CA LYS A 112 -18.36 5.71 -16.11
C LYS A 112 -19.36 6.55 -16.90
N GLU A 113 -20.66 6.36 -16.70
CA GLU A 113 -21.72 7.19 -17.28
C GLU A 113 -21.60 8.66 -16.88
N CYS A 114 -21.21 8.94 -15.63
CA CYS A 114 -20.95 10.30 -15.14
C CYS A 114 -19.59 10.88 -15.62
N GLY A 115 -18.81 10.13 -16.41
CA GLY A 115 -17.48 10.55 -16.87
C GLY A 115 -16.43 10.63 -15.75
N LEU A 116 -16.64 9.91 -14.66
CA LEU A 116 -15.74 9.86 -13.51
C LEU A 116 -14.71 8.73 -13.65
N SER A 117 -13.57 8.88 -12.97
CA SER A 117 -12.58 7.80 -12.83
C SER A 117 -12.92 6.93 -11.62
N GLY A 118 -12.79 5.61 -11.77
CA GLY A 118 -13.22 4.63 -10.79
C GLY A 118 -12.10 3.70 -10.34
N THR A 119 -11.95 3.54 -9.03
CA THR A 119 -11.05 2.58 -8.41
C THR A 119 -11.77 1.79 -7.33
N PHE A 120 -11.32 0.57 -7.03
CA PHE A 120 -11.68 -0.08 -5.77
C PHE A 120 -10.64 -1.11 -5.37
N ASN A 121 -10.66 -1.45 -4.08
CA ASN A 121 -9.94 -2.56 -3.51
C ASN A 121 -10.94 -3.64 -3.12
N THR A 122 -10.63 -4.89 -3.43
CA THR A 122 -11.43 -6.06 -3.09
C THR A 122 -10.54 -7.14 -2.48
N ASN A 123 -11.09 -7.99 -1.63
CA ASN A 123 -10.42 -9.23 -1.22
C ASN A 123 -10.39 -10.29 -2.33
N GLY A 124 -11.12 -10.09 -3.44
CA GLY A 124 -11.07 -10.94 -4.63
C GLY A 124 -11.77 -12.30 -4.51
N VAL A 125 -12.32 -12.66 -3.35
CA VAL A 125 -12.92 -13.99 -3.12
C VAL A 125 -14.16 -14.19 -3.99
N THR A 126 -14.97 -13.14 -4.19
CA THR A 126 -16.21 -13.18 -4.98
C THR A 126 -16.05 -12.55 -6.37
N LEU A 127 -14.81 -12.33 -6.82
CA LEU A 127 -14.54 -11.89 -8.18
C LEU A 127 -14.83 -13.04 -9.14
N ASP A 128 -15.85 -12.88 -9.97
CA ASP A 128 -16.27 -13.87 -10.95
C ASP A 128 -16.19 -13.35 -12.39
N ARG A 129 -16.51 -14.21 -13.35
CA ARG A 129 -16.46 -13.88 -14.78
C ARG A 129 -17.44 -12.77 -15.16
N LYS A 130 -18.60 -12.67 -14.50
CA LYS A 130 -19.61 -11.64 -14.80
C LYS A 130 -19.12 -10.26 -14.39
N ILE A 131 -18.55 -10.15 -13.18
CA ILE A 131 -17.96 -8.92 -12.68
C ILE A 131 -16.72 -8.55 -13.51
N ALA A 132 -15.84 -9.51 -13.81
CA ALA A 132 -14.67 -9.26 -14.64
C ALA A 132 -15.04 -8.76 -16.04
N GLN A 133 -16.04 -9.38 -16.68
CA GLN A 133 -16.54 -8.92 -17.97
C GLN A 133 -17.12 -7.51 -17.88
N LEU A 134 -17.93 -7.24 -16.87
CA LEU A 134 -18.49 -5.89 -16.64
C LEU A 134 -17.39 -4.83 -16.53
N LEU A 135 -16.35 -5.08 -15.74
CA LEU A 135 -15.25 -4.13 -15.53
C LEU A 135 -14.48 -3.85 -16.83
N VAL A 136 -14.31 -4.85 -17.67
CA VAL A 136 -13.66 -4.74 -18.97
C VAL A 136 -14.55 -4.05 -20.00
N ASP A 137 -15.86 -4.30 -19.98
CA ASP A 137 -16.81 -3.73 -20.94
C ASP A 137 -17.01 -2.22 -20.73
N VAL A 138 -17.01 -1.77 -19.48
CA VAL A 138 -17.15 -0.33 -19.15
C VAL A 138 -15.81 0.40 -19.09
N GLU A 139 -14.70 -0.27 -19.40
CA GLU A 139 -13.34 0.27 -19.30
C GLU A 139 -13.07 0.89 -17.91
N TYR A 140 -13.37 0.13 -16.85
CA TYR A 140 -13.18 0.57 -15.46
C TYR A 140 -11.69 0.80 -15.18
N ASP A 141 -11.33 1.84 -14.41
CA ASP A 141 -9.95 2.34 -14.44
C ASP A 141 -8.95 1.45 -13.68
N SER A 142 -9.25 1.06 -12.44
CA SER A 142 -8.35 0.21 -11.65
C SER A 142 -9.07 -0.70 -10.65
N VAL A 143 -8.58 -1.93 -10.54
CA VAL A 143 -8.97 -2.91 -9.53
C VAL A 143 -7.73 -3.35 -8.76
N ASN A 144 -7.78 -3.25 -7.44
CA ASN A 144 -6.71 -3.69 -6.56
C ASN A 144 -7.17 -4.88 -5.72
N ILE A 145 -6.53 -6.03 -5.91
CA ILE A 145 -6.86 -7.25 -5.17
C ILE A 145 -5.94 -7.33 -3.97
N SER A 146 -6.55 -7.34 -2.79
CA SER A 146 -5.80 -7.50 -1.54
C SER A 146 -5.51 -8.98 -1.33
N ILE A 147 -4.23 -9.37 -1.32
CA ILE A 147 -3.81 -10.77 -1.11
C ILE A 147 -3.07 -10.93 0.23
N ASP A 148 -2.09 -10.07 0.53
CA ASP A 148 -1.30 -10.08 1.78
C ASP A 148 -0.53 -11.39 2.08
N ALA A 149 -0.37 -12.29 1.10
CA ALA A 149 0.34 -13.55 1.25
C ALA A 149 0.80 -14.17 -0.09
N VAL A 150 1.85 -14.99 -0.06
CA VAL A 150 2.29 -15.88 -1.17
C VAL A 150 2.14 -17.37 -0.84
N THR A 151 1.75 -17.70 0.39
CA THR A 151 1.44 -19.08 0.83
C THR A 151 0.04 -19.19 1.44
N PRO A 152 -0.63 -20.37 1.38
CA PRO A 152 -1.89 -20.62 2.08
C PRO A 152 -1.82 -20.37 3.60
N GLU A 153 -0.68 -20.68 4.21
CA GLU A 153 -0.42 -20.55 5.65
C GLU A 153 -0.40 -19.07 6.04
N THR A 154 0.36 -18.24 5.31
CA THR A 154 0.39 -16.80 5.56
C THR A 154 -0.94 -16.15 5.21
N LEU A 155 -1.65 -16.62 4.17
CA LEU A 155 -2.98 -16.12 3.84
C LEU A 155 -3.98 -16.36 4.98
N LYS A 156 -3.86 -17.51 5.67
CA LYS A 156 -4.70 -17.81 6.83
C LYS A 156 -4.44 -16.84 7.98
N LEU A 157 -3.18 -16.51 8.22
CA LEU A 157 -2.79 -15.52 9.23
C LEU A 157 -3.24 -14.10 8.85
N ALA A 158 -3.09 -13.72 7.59
CA ALA A 158 -3.38 -12.37 7.10
C ALA A 158 -4.87 -12.09 6.88
N ARG A 159 -5.61 -13.04 6.30
CA ARG A 159 -7.00 -12.87 5.85
C ARG A 159 -8.00 -13.83 6.47
N GLY A 160 -7.54 -14.84 7.21
CA GLY A 160 -8.42 -15.85 7.82
C GLY A 160 -8.91 -16.95 6.87
N ILE A 161 -8.32 -17.06 5.68
CA ILE A 161 -8.67 -18.04 4.63
C ILE A 161 -7.40 -18.72 4.10
N THR A 162 -7.51 -19.93 3.54
CA THR A 162 -6.36 -20.70 3.01
C THR A 162 -6.35 -20.84 1.49
N ARG A 163 -7.42 -20.40 0.82
CA ARG A 163 -7.65 -20.65 -0.61
C ARG A 163 -6.91 -19.66 -1.52
N LEU A 164 -5.59 -19.57 -1.37
CA LEU A 164 -4.75 -18.73 -2.22
C LEU A 164 -4.84 -19.13 -3.71
N ASP A 165 -4.95 -20.42 -3.97
CA ASP A 165 -5.19 -20.99 -5.30
C ASP A 165 -6.42 -20.40 -5.98
N HIS A 166 -7.49 -20.18 -5.20
CA HIS A 166 -8.73 -19.61 -5.71
C HIS A 166 -8.57 -18.12 -6.02
N LEU A 167 -7.90 -17.37 -5.14
CA LEU A 167 -7.62 -15.94 -5.39
C LEU A 167 -6.77 -15.73 -6.64
N ILE A 168 -5.72 -16.54 -6.81
CA ILE A 168 -4.86 -16.50 -8.00
C ILE A 168 -5.70 -16.78 -9.25
N LYS A 169 -6.54 -17.83 -9.24
CA LYS A 169 -7.44 -18.14 -10.36
C LYS A 169 -8.39 -16.99 -10.70
N ASN A 170 -8.93 -16.28 -9.70
CA ASN A 170 -9.81 -15.14 -9.94
C ASN A 170 -9.05 -13.96 -10.58
N VAL A 171 -7.81 -13.71 -10.16
CA VAL A 171 -6.95 -12.69 -10.76
C VAL A 171 -6.58 -13.08 -12.20
N GLU A 172 -6.15 -14.33 -12.43
CA GLU A 172 -5.83 -14.86 -13.75
C GLU A 172 -7.04 -14.79 -14.69
N MET A 173 -8.23 -15.13 -14.22
CA MET A 173 -9.47 -15.00 -14.97
C MET A 173 -9.75 -13.55 -15.37
N LEU A 174 -9.55 -12.57 -14.48
CA LEU A 174 -9.70 -11.16 -14.83
C LEU A 174 -8.68 -10.74 -15.89
N LEU A 175 -7.44 -11.19 -15.79
CA LEU A 175 -6.39 -10.91 -16.78
C LEU A 175 -6.70 -11.56 -18.14
N GLU A 176 -7.20 -12.79 -18.15
CA GLU A 176 -7.66 -13.50 -19.35
C GLU A 176 -8.77 -12.72 -20.06
N ILE A 177 -9.81 -12.32 -19.33
CA ILE A 177 -10.96 -11.58 -19.89
C ILE A 177 -10.54 -10.19 -20.38
N ARG A 178 -9.62 -9.53 -19.68
CA ARG A 178 -9.06 -8.25 -20.10
C ARG A 178 -8.28 -8.36 -21.41
N GLY A 179 -7.51 -9.45 -21.58
CA GLY A 179 -6.62 -9.64 -22.71
C GLY A 179 -5.61 -8.49 -22.83
N GLU A 180 -5.46 -7.96 -24.04
CA GLU A 180 -4.54 -6.87 -24.38
C GLU A 180 -5.09 -5.47 -24.06
N LYS A 181 -6.34 -5.37 -23.58
CA LYS A 181 -6.92 -4.07 -23.20
C LYS A 181 -6.13 -3.46 -22.03
N LYS A 182 -6.02 -2.13 -22.04
CA LYS A 182 -5.32 -1.38 -20.98
C LYS A 182 -6.08 -1.35 -19.65
N THR A 183 -7.40 -1.46 -19.69
CA THR A 183 -8.30 -1.35 -18.55
C THR A 183 -9.08 -2.65 -18.31
N PRO A 184 -9.33 -3.02 -17.04
CA PRO A 184 -8.85 -2.34 -15.84
C PRO A 184 -7.35 -2.56 -15.58
N ARG A 185 -6.69 -1.55 -15.00
CA ARG A 185 -5.39 -1.77 -14.37
C ARG A 185 -5.61 -2.71 -13.19
N VAL A 186 -4.94 -3.87 -13.22
CA VAL A 186 -5.02 -4.87 -12.16
C VAL A 186 -3.79 -4.72 -11.27
N GLY A 187 -4.03 -4.37 -10.00
CA GLY A 187 -3.01 -4.30 -8.96
C GLY A 187 -3.24 -5.38 -7.91
N VAL A 188 -2.17 -5.72 -7.20
CA VAL A 188 -2.23 -6.49 -5.96
C VAL A 188 -1.74 -5.60 -4.83
N THR A 189 -2.45 -5.60 -3.70
CA THR A 189 -2.06 -4.88 -2.50
C THR A 189 -1.59 -5.84 -1.42
N PHE A 190 -0.65 -5.36 -0.62
CA PHE A 190 0.01 -6.11 0.45
C PHE A 190 0.19 -5.21 1.68
N VAL A 191 -0.49 -5.52 2.77
CA VAL A 191 -0.29 -4.88 4.07
C VAL A 191 0.80 -5.64 4.81
N GLU A 192 1.92 -4.98 5.05
CA GLU A 192 3.02 -5.52 5.85
C GLU A 192 2.62 -5.68 7.32
N THR A 193 2.90 -6.86 7.87
CA THR A 193 2.62 -7.26 9.24
C THR A 193 3.67 -8.28 9.71
N ASP A 194 3.74 -8.52 11.02
CA ASP A 194 4.73 -9.42 11.64
C ASP A 194 4.68 -10.87 11.12
N TYR A 195 3.55 -11.31 10.55
CA TYR A 195 3.39 -12.66 10.02
C TYR A 195 3.61 -12.77 8.51
N ASN A 196 3.71 -11.68 7.76
CA ASN A 196 3.91 -11.71 6.30
C ASN A 196 5.09 -10.88 5.79
N TYR A 197 5.81 -10.16 6.66
CA TYR A 197 6.96 -9.34 6.26
C TYR A 197 8.02 -10.14 5.47
N HIS A 198 8.22 -11.41 5.83
CA HIS A 198 9.19 -12.30 5.18
C HIS A 198 8.82 -12.64 3.72
N GLU A 199 7.54 -12.49 3.34
CA GLU A 199 7.04 -12.74 1.99
C GLU A 199 7.07 -11.49 1.10
N ILE A 200 7.39 -10.31 1.66
CA ILE A 200 7.49 -9.07 0.88
C ILE A 200 8.61 -9.22 -0.14
N VAL A 201 8.37 -8.75 -1.36
CA VAL A 201 9.30 -8.86 -2.50
C VAL A 201 10.73 -8.45 -2.13
N TRP A 202 10.89 -7.40 -1.31
CA TRP A 202 12.18 -6.90 -0.83
C TRP A 202 12.99 -7.90 0.03
N ASN A 203 12.30 -8.84 0.68
CA ASN A 203 12.85 -9.91 1.49
C ASN A 203 12.87 -11.27 0.75
N GLY A 204 12.36 -11.30 -0.48
CA GLY A 204 12.37 -12.50 -1.31
C GLY A 204 13.79 -12.92 -1.71
N GLU A 205 13.95 -14.21 -2.02
CA GLU A 205 15.23 -14.83 -2.38
C GLU A 205 15.98 -14.04 -3.47
N ARG A 206 15.27 -13.64 -4.53
CA ARG A 206 15.87 -12.88 -5.64
C ARG A 206 16.40 -11.51 -5.22
N MET A 207 15.67 -10.78 -4.36
CA MET A 207 16.12 -9.48 -3.87
C MET A 207 17.26 -9.61 -2.86
N ASN A 208 17.26 -10.66 -2.03
CA ASN A 208 18.38 -10.96 -1.15
C ASN A 208 19.63 -11.32 -1.97
N LYS A 209 19.50 -12.19 -2.98
CA LYS A 209 20.60 -12.52 -3.90
C LYS A 209 21.17 -11.30 -4.61
N LEU A 210 20.31 -10.42 -5.12
CA LEU A 210 20.74 -9.14 -5.71
C LEU A 210 21.52 -8.29 -4.69
N ARG A 211 21.02 -8.18 -3.46
CA ARG A 211 21.68 -7.43 -2.38
C ARG A 211 23.01 -8.05 -1.98
N ASP A 212 23.11 -9.37 -1.94
CA ASP A 212 24.35 -10.08 -1.62
C ASP A 212 25.41 -9.89 -2.72
N LEU A 213 25.01 -9.96 -3.99
CA LEU A 213 25.89 -9.68 -5.13
C LEU A 213 26.41 -8.23 -5.09
N HIS A 214 25.54 -7.26 -4.82
CA HIS A 214 25.98 -5.89 -4.60
C HIS A 214 26.92 -5.78 -3.38
N ASN A 215 26.53 -6.28 -2.22
CA ASN A 215 27.34 -6.14 -1.00
C ASN A 215 28.70 -6.87 -1.05
N SER A 216 28.87 -7.82 -1.98
CA SER A 216 30.13 -8.56 -2.19
C SER A 216 30.96 -8.05 -3.36
N GLY A 217 30.54 -6.97 -4.01
CA GLY A 217 31.24 -6.37 -5.14
C GLY A 217 31.14 -7.15 -6.45
N ARG A 218 30.20 -8.08 -6.54
CA ARG A 218 29.93 -8.95 -7.70
C ARG A 218 28.78 -8.38 -8.53
N TRP A 219 28.82 -7.06 -8.76
CA TRP A 219 27.78 -6.31 -9.47
C TRP A 219 27.72 -6.66 -10.96
N ASP A 220 28.84 -7.07 -11.55
CA ASP A 220 28.96 -7.55 -12.93
C ASP A 220 28.17 -8.84 -13.19
N GLU A 221 27.87 -9.63 -12.15
CA GLU A 221 26.99 -10.78 -12.24
C GLU A 221 25.50 -10.43 -12.31
N ILE A 222 25.14 -9.16 -12.10
CA ILE A 222 23.77 -8.66 -12.21
C ILE A 222 23.61 -8.05 -13.61
N PRO A 223 22.80 -8.63 -14.53
CA PRO A 223 22.75 -8.17 -15.92
C PRO A 223 22.42 -6.68 -16.10
N PHE A 224 21.62 -6.11 -15.19
CA PHE A 224 21.29 -4.69 -15.19
C PHE A 224 22.44 -3.80 -14.69
N CYS A 225 23.29 -4.32 -13.79
CA CYS A 225 24.40 -3.57 -13.19
C CYS A 225 25.71 -3.80 -13.93
N GLN A 226 25.82 -4.85 -14.74
CA GLN A 226 26.98 -5.14 -15.57
C GLN A 226 27.43 -3.95 -16.46
N PRO A 227 26.52 -3.21 -17.14
CA PRO A 227 26.91 -2.02 -17.91
C PRO A 227 26.86 -0.72 -17.09
N CYS A 228 26.63 -0.79 -15.77
CA CYS A 228 26.35 0.38 -14.95
C CYS A 228 27.65 1.03 -14.44
N ASP A 229 27.85 2.29 -14.78
CA ASP A 229 28.95 3.15 -14.31
C ASP A 229 28.66 3.84 -12.97
N TYR A 230 27.41 3.84 -12.51
CA TYR A 230 26.98 4.41 -11.22
C TYR A 230 27.83 3.95 -10.03
N TRP A 231 28.26 2.68 -10.03
CA TRP A 231 29.10 2.10 -8.97
C TRP A 231 30.48 2.75 -8.91
N VAL A 232 31.10 3.01 -10.05
CA VAL A 232 32.43 3.65 -10.14
C VAL A 232 32.36 5.09 -9.61
N GLU A 233 31.26 5.78 -9.89
CA GLU A 233 31.03 7.15 -9.42
C GLU A 233 30.68 7.23 -7.93
N THR A 234 30.28 6.11 -7.30
CA THR A 234 29.93 6.08 -5.87
C THR A 234 31.10 5.97 -4.89
N PHE A 235 32.34 5.78 -5.38
CA PHE A 235 33.51 5.56 -4.52
C PHE A 235 34.22 6.86 -4.08
N ASP A 236 33.89 8.03 -4.65
CA ASP A 236 34.44 9.34 -4.25
C ASP A 236 33.51 10.06 -3.28
N MET A 237 33.31 9.46 -2.09
CA MET A 237 32.44 10.04 -1.07
C MET A 237 33.02 11.36 -0.56
N LYS A 238 32.27 12.45 -0.74
CA LYS A 238 32.63 13.76 -0.19
C LYS A 238 31.75 14.10 0.98
N GLU A 239 32.37 14.42 2.12
CA GLU A 239 31.68 14.92 3.30
C GLU A 239 32.01 16.40 3.49
N GLU A 240 30.99 17.22 3.73
CA GLU A 240 31.15 18.61 4.16
C GLU A 240 30.21 18.92 5.32
N GLU A 241 30.63 19.80 6.23
CA GLU A 241 29.77 20.32 7.27
C GLU A 241 29.31 21.74 6.93
N ARG A 242 28.01 21.97 6.90
CA ARG A 242 27.43 23.29 6.62
C ARG A 242 26.10 23.47 7.32
N ASP A 243 25.89 24.64 7.94
CA ASP A 243 24.60 25.05 8.53
C ASP A 243 23.97 24.06 9.52
N GLY A 244 24.80 23.35 10.30
CA GLY A 244 24.33 22.32 11.24
C GLY A 244 23.99 20.97 10.61
N PHE A 245 24.32 20.77 9.33
CA PHE A 245 24.23 19.50 8.62
C PHE A 245 25.62 18.89 8.37
N LEU A 246 25.69 17.57 8.44
CA LEU A 246 26.71 16.74 7.79
C LEU A 246 26.18 16.34 6.41
N ILE A 247 26.71 16.97 5.37
CA ILE A 247 26.32 16.75 3.98
C ILE A 247 27.23 15.67 3.41
N ARG A 248 26.65 14.56 2.95
CA ARG A 248 27.38 13.43 2.34
C ARG A 248 27.00 13.30 0.88
N ASN A 249 27.97 13.28 0.00
CA ASN A 249 27.80 13.05 -1.43
C ASN A 249 28.45 11.71 -1.79
N PRO A 250 27.73 10.58 -1.66
CA PRO A 250 28.26 9.29 -2.05
C PRO A 250 28.18 9.05 -3.56
N SER A 251 27.64 9.98 -4.37
CA SER A 251 27.70 9.94 -5.84
C SER A 251 27.43 11.34 -6.41
N PRO A 252 27.69 11.59 -7.71
CA PRO A 252 27.29 12.81 -8.40
C PRO A 252 25.76 13.05 -8.44
N TYR A 253 24.97 12.01 -8.19
CA TYR A 253 23.51 12.05 -8.30
C TYR A 253 22.79 12.09 -6.95
N THR A 254 23.51 11.95 -5.83
CA THR A 254 22.88 11.82 -4.51
C THR A 254 23.62 12.62 -3.46
N THR A 255 22.88 13.46 -2.74
CA THR A 255 23.38 14.25 -1.61
C THR A 255 22.48 14.00 -0.40
N PHE A 256 23.06 13.58 0.71
CA PHE A 256 22.38 13.37 1.99
C PHE A 256 22.67 14.52 2.93
N TYR A 257 21.63 15.20 3.42
CA TYR A 257 21.75 16.23 4.45
C TYR A 257 21.40 15.64 5.81
N ASN A 258 22.40 15.37 6.64
CA ASN A 258 22.21 14.73 7.94
C ASN A 258 22.24 15.77 9.05
N VAL A 259 21.19 15.85 9.87
CA VAL A 259 21.11 16.83 10.98
C VAL A 259 22.13 16.47 12.05
N LYS A 260 23.15 17.32 12.24
CA LYS A 260 24.32 17.01 13.10
C LYS A 260 23.94 16.74 14.56
N SER A 261 22.94 17.46 15.07
CA SER A 261 22.43 17.29 16.44
C SER A 261 21.63 16.01 16.68
N ARG A 262 21.40 15.20 15.64
CA ARG A 262 20.69 13.91 15.73
C ARG A 262 21.58 12.72 15.37
N LEU A 263 22.87 12.93 15.16
CA LEU A 263 23.80 11.84 14.80
C LEU A 263 24.06 10.87 15.96
N ASP A 264 23.80 11.28 17.19
CA ASP A 264 23.95 10.48 18.41
C ASP A 264 22.93 9.33 18.52
N ASN A 265 21.79 9.44 17.84
CA ASN A 265 20.78 8.38 17.77
C ASN A 265 20.98 7.39 16.61
N TRP A 266 22.03 7.55 15.81
CA TRP A 266 22.36 6.62 14.74
C TRP A 266 22.82 5.29 15.33
N ASN A 267 22.15 4.22 14.93
CA ASN A 267 22.55 2.89 15.33
C ASN A 267 23.81 2.48 14.54
N LYS A 268 24.95 2.49 15.22
CA LYS A 268 26.27 2.15 14.66
C LYS A 268 26.41 0.67 14.27
N ASP A 269 25.49 -0.18 14.72
CA ASP A 269 25.46 -1.62 14.44
C ASP A 269 24.59 -1.98 13.21
N LEU A 270 23.90 -1.01 12.60
CA LEU A 270 23.14 -1.27 11.37
C LEU A 270 24.06 -1.40 10.16
N HIS A 271 23.99 -2.53 9.47
CA HIS A 271 24.60 -2.70 8.16
C HIS A 271 23.91 -1.77 7.14
N ASP A 272 24.74 -1.03 6.42
CA ASP A 272 24.47 0.16 5.64
C ASP A 272 23.28 0.09 4.62
N ARG A 273 22.54 1.21 4.48
CA ARG A 273 21.85 1.64 3.25
C ARG A 273 22.20 3.10 2.87
N GLN A 274 23.48 3.45 3.02
CA GLN A 274 24.21 4.70 2.74
C GLN A 274 24.43 5.63 3.96
N GLY A 275 24.84 5.03 5.08
CA GLY A 275 25.03 5.72 6.36
C GLY A 275 26.05 5.08 7.31
N THR A 276 26.95 4.23 6.80
CA THR A 276 28.26 3.86 7.38
C THR A 276 28.28 3.15 8.75
N GLY A 277 27.42 2.16 8.99
CA GLY A 277 27.76 1.10 9.98
C GLY A 277 29.05 0.36 9.58
N LYS A 278 29.60 -0.51 10.44
CA LYS A 278 30.92 -1.18 10.26
C LYS A 278 31.30 -1.34 8.77
N THR A 279 32.26 -0.54 8.32
CA THR A 279 32.95 -0.79 7.05
C THR A 279 33.55 -2.18 7.14
N ARG A 280 33.25 -3.08 6.19
CA ARG A 280 34.06 -4.29 6.05
C ARG A 280 35.46 -3.82 5.68
N ASP A 281 36.42 -4.10 6.54
CA ASP A 281 37.83 -3.97 6.19
C ASP A 281 38.11 -4.96 5.06
N HIS A 282 38.68 -4.48 3.96
CA HIS A 282 38.96 -5.32 2.79
C HIS A 282 40.13 -6.29 3.03
N SER A 283 40.78 -6.22 4.20
CA SER A 283 41.83 -7.16 4.62
C SER A 283 41.35 -8.50 5.17
N ASP A 284 40.04 -8.67 5.37
CA ASP A 284 39.45 -9.91 5.92
C ASP A 284 38.88 -10.86 4.83
N ILE A 285 39.41 -10.78 3.60
CA ILE A 285 39.15 -11.73 2.49
C ILE A 285 40.44 -12.46 2.12
#